data_AF-A0A7C3IH81-F1
#
_entry.id   AF-A0A7C3IH81-F1
#
_cell.length_a   1.000
_cell.length_b   1.000
_cell.length_c   1.000
_cell.angle_alpha   90.00
_cell.angle_beta   90.00
_cell.angle_gamma   90.00
#
_symmetry.space_group_name_H-M   'P 1'
#
loop_
_entity.id
_entity.type
_entity.pdbx_description
1 polymer ?
#
loop_
_entity_poly.entity_id
_entity_poly.type
_entity_poly.pdbx_seq_one_letter_code
_entity_poly.pdbx_strand_id
1 'polypeptide(L)'
;MAKTVFLTYNFEGAPFSGGTSLGLNESLHCNYIQKLETDTLNGKDLNFFFPVNSFPFLNDMDSTSGTGWTATKINAIVQVVDGTGSTVTAPSQFWKKIDVTNQLVDHTVGAAITKNSLERTVFKITSAQINTSPIYNLDYLNIPSSLSGDTNKLGFGEEVFFFGNVKTDIGATVYTTDIAIQLPLGEYNSTTNPTWDGVSSVYISEVGLFNDNNELLAVGKFNYPVQKDSTKFRTILFSLDF
;
A
#
# COMPACT_ATOMS: atom_id res chain seq x y z
N MET A 1 -24.45 -43.51 13.62
CA MET A 1 -25.40 -42.60 12.96
C MET A 1 -24.72 -42.06 11.73
N ALA A 2 -25.43 -41.97 10.61
CA ALA A 2 -24.85 -41.44 9.38
C ALA A 2 -24.42 -39.97 9.58
N LYS A 3 -23.31 -39.61 8.94
CA LYS A 3 -22.63 -38.33 9.05
C LYS A 3 -22.32 -37.79 7.67
N THR A 4 -22.37 -36.47 7.55
CA THR A 4 -21.91 -35.73 6.40
C THR A 4 -20.63 -34.98 6.77
N VAL A 5 -19.61 -35.13 5.94
CA VAL A 5 -18.33 -34.45 6.06
C VAL A 5 -18.24 -33.37 4.99
N PHE A 6 -17.89 -32.17 5.41
CA PHE A 6 -17.56 -31.06 4.55
C PHE A 6 -16.06 -30.79 4.63
N LEU A 7 -15.42 -30.61 3.48
CA LEU A 7 -13.98 -30.40 3.36
C LEU A 7 -13.71 -29.26 2.37
N THR A 8 -12.86 -28.34 2.79
CA THR A 8 -12.16 -27.39 1.91
C THR A 8 -10.72 -27.21 2.42
N TYR A 9 -9.94 -26.34 1.80
CA TYR A 9 -8.57 -26.04 2.17
C TYR A 9 -8.30 -24.54 2.15
N ASN A 10 -7.28 -24.09 2.87
CA ASN A 10 -6.72 -22.76 2.72
C ASN A 10 -5.19 -22.82 2.70
N PHE A 11 -4.58 -21.74 2.22
CA PHE A 11 -3.13 -21.55 2.28
C PHE A 11 -2.80 -20.42 3.24
N GLU A 12 -1.65 -20.50 3.89
CA GLU A 12 -1.10 -19.41 4.70
C GLU A 12 0.34 -19.16 4.26
N GLY A 13 0.74 -17.89 4.29
CA GLY A 13 2.11 -17.47 3.99
C GLY A 13 2.81 -17.01 5.25
N ALA A 14 4.14 -17.00 5.21
CA ALA A 14 4.91 -16.28 6.22
C ALA A 14 4.80 -14.76 6.00
N PRO A 15 5.07 -13.93 7.02
CA PRO A 15 5.36 -12.52 6.81
C PRO A 15 6.42 -12.35 5.71
N PHE A 16 6.36 -11.22 4.98
CA PHE A 16 7.33 -10.95 3.91
C PHE A 16 8.77 -11.17 4.41
N SER A 17 9.48 -12.05 3.72
CA SER A 17 10.89 -12.34 3.97
C SER A 17 11.53 -12.69 2.63
N GLY A 18 12.57 -11.93 2.25
CA GLY A 18 13.25 -12.11 0.97
C GLY A 18 13.72 -13.55 0.76
N GLY A 19 13.33 -14.15 -0.36
CA GLY A 19 13.65 -15.56 -0.67
C GLY A 19 12.81 -16.61 0.08
N THR A 20 11.83 -16.20 0.89
CA THR A 20 11.01 -17.14 1.70
C THR A 20 9.51 -16.91 1.54
N SER A 21 9.04 -15.65 1.48
CA SER A 21 7.62 -15.33 1.26
C SER A 21 7.43 -13.90 0.74
N LEU A 22 6.43 -13.71 -0.13
CA LEU A 22 6.01 -12.40 -0.63
C LEU A 22 4.90 -11.72 0.22
N GLY A 23 4.56 -12.26 1.39
CA GLY A 23 3.85 -11.51 2.44
C GLY A 23 2.32 -11.47 2.32
N LEU A 24 1.66 -12.63 2.33
CA LEU A 24 0.24 -12.73 2.70
C LEU A 24 0.12 -13.74 3.85
N ASN A 25 -0.14 -13.24 5.06
CA ASN A 25 -0.05 -14.04 6.30
C ASN A 25 -1.13 -15.12 6.35
N GLU A 26 -2.40 -14.74 6.17
CA GLU A 26 -3.55 -15.67 6.23
C GLU A 26 -4.50 -15.41 5.06
N SER A 27 -4.79 -16.45 4.26
CA SER A 27 -5.72 -16.37 3.13
C SER A 27 -7.08 -17.00 3.46
N LEU A 28 -8.11 -16.61 2.70
CA LEU A 28 -9.41 -17.24 2.72
C LEU A 28 -9.35 -18.70 2.25
N HIS A 29 -10.25 -19.52 2.75
CA HIS A 29 -10.43 -20.88 2.26
C HIS A 29 -10.98 -20.90 0.83
N CYS A 30 -10.75 -22.01 0.13
CA CYS A 30 -11.31 -22.24 -1.19
C CYS A 30 -12.85 -22.35 -1.09
N ASN A 31 -13.57 -21.61 -1.94
CA ASN A 31 -15.03 -21.63 -1.95
C ASN A 31 -15.61 -22.96 -2.46
N TYR A 32 -14.76 -23.84 -3.02
CA TYR A 32 -15.16 -25.16 -3.47
C TYR A 32 -15.17 -26.16 -2.31
N ILE A 33 -16.33 -26.28 -1.66
CA ILE A 33 -16.54 -27.21 -0.54
C ILE A 33 -16.96 -28.57 -1.08
N GLN A 34 -16.20 -29.61 -0.74
CA GLN A 34 -16.54 -31.00 -1.01
C GLN A 34 -17.42 -31.57 0.10
N LYS A 35 -18.40 -32.38 -0.30
CA LYS A 35 -19.34 -33.07 0.58
C LYS A 35 -19.20 -34.59 0.41
N LEU A 36 -19.06 -35.30 1.52
CA LEU A 36 -18.98 -36.76 1.56
C LEU A 36 -19.92 -37.30 2.65
N GLU A 37 -20.67 -38.36 2.35
CA GLU A 37 -21.51 -39.03 3.33
C GLU A 37 -20.86 -40.33 3.80
N THR A 38 -20.96 -40.62 5.09
CA THR A 38 -20.42 -41.85 5.67
C THR A 38 -21.25 -42.31 6.88
N ASP A 39 -21.26 -43.60 7.16
CA ASP A 39 -21.95 -44.19 8.31
C ASP A 39 -21.22 -43.94 9.64
N THR A 40 -19.89 -43.81 9.60
CA THR A 40 -19.03 -43.53 10.75
C THR A 40 -17.67 -42.98 10.30
N LEU A 41 -17.06 -42.15 11.15
CA LEU A 41 -15.65 -41.73 11.02
C LEU A 41 -14.72 -42.50 11.95
N ASN A 42 -15.26 -43.36 12.80
CA ASN A 42 -14.43 -44.14 13.72
C ASN A 42 -13.64 -45.19 12.94
N GLY A 43 -12.31 -45.20 13.11
CA GLY A 43 -11.40 -46.07 12.37
C GLY A 43 -11.29 -45.76 10.87
N LYS A 44 -11.81 -44.61 10.40
CA LYS A 44 -11.67 -44.15 9.02
C LYS A 44 -10.88 -42.85 8.97
N ASP A 45 -10.13 -42.70 7.89
CA ASP A 45 -9.36 -41.51 7.59
C ASP A 45 -9.93 -40.84 6.34
N LEU A 46 -9.98 -39.51 6.37
CA LEU A 46 -10.35 -38.71 5.21
C LEU A 46 -9.09 -38.43 4.40
N ASN A 47 -9.14 -38.74 3.12
CA ASN A 47 -8.03 -38.49 2.22
C ASN A 47 -8.46 -37.49 1.15
N PHE A 48 -7.56 -36.57 0.83
CA PHE A 48 -7.71 -35.68 -0.33
C PHE A 48 -6.37 -35.47 -1.01
N PHE A 49 -6.41 -35.11 -2.28
CA PHE A 49 -5.24 -34.85 -3.09
C PHE A 49 -5.58 -33.80 -4.15
N PHE A 50 -4.56 -33.19 -4.72
CA PHE A 50 -4.72 -32.23 -5.81
C PHE A 50 -4.33 -32.88 -7.13
N PRO A 51 -5.18 -32.80 -8.17
CA PRO A 51 -4.81 -33.21 -9.52
C PRO A 51 -3.60 -32.44 -10.04
N VAL A 52 -2.92 -33.01 -11.03
CA VAL A 52 -1.81 -32.34 -11.73
C VAL A 52 -2.31 -31.02 -12.33
N ASN A 53 -1.49 -29.98 -12.22
CA ASN A 53 -1.76 -28.63 -12.67
C ASN A 53 -2.89 -27.88 -11.93
N SER A 54 -3.19 -28.26 -10.69
CA SER A 54 -4.22 -27.55 -9.88
C SER A 54 -3.81 -26.13 -9.49
N PHE A 55 -2.50 -25.86 -9.40
CA PHE A 55 -1.97 -24.58 -8.94
C PHE A 55 -0.97 -23.98 -9.95
N PRO A 56 -1.42 -23.53 -11.13
CA PRO A 56 -0.54 -23.07 -12.21
C PRO A 56 0.23 -21.78 -11.87
N PHE A 57 -0.26 -21.00 -10.90
CA PHE A 57 0.35 -19.74 -10.45
C PHE A 57 0.96 -19.81 -9.06
N LEU A 58 1.05 -21.01 -8.45
CA LEU A 58 1.80 -21.18 -7.22
C LEU A 58 3.29 -21.13 -7.54
N ASN A 59 3.97 -20.20 -6.89
CA ASN A 59 5.35 -19.89 -7.08
C ASN A 59 6.18 -20.41 -5.90
N ASP A 60 7.31 -21.04 -6.19
CA ASP A 60 8.22 -21.63 -5.21
C ASP A 60 9.35 -20.68 -4.77
N MET A 61 9.29 -19.41 -5.15
CA MET A 61 10.29 -18.38 -4.89
C MET A 61 11.66 -18.67 -5.53
N ASP A 62 11.74 -19.57 -6.51
CA ASP A 62 12.96 -19.72 -7.29
C ASP A 62 13.18 -18.48 -8.17
N SER A 63 14.44 -18.03 -8.21
CA SER A 63 14.98 -16.82 -8.83
C SER A 63 14.63 -16.59 -10.31
N THR A 64 14.01 -17.58 -10.95
CA THR A 64 13.74 -17.63 -12.38
C THR A 64 12.28 -17.38 -12.78
N SER A 65 11.33 -17.30 -11.83
CA SER A 65 9.91 -17.11 -12.16
C SER A 65 9.27 -16.00 -11.30
N GLY A 66 9.16 -14.79 -11.84
CA GLY A 66 8.75 -13.60 -11.08
C GLY A 66 7.24 -13.32 -11.03
N THR A 67 6.36 -14.31 -11.23
CA THR A 67 4.91 -14.08 -11.27
C THR A 67 4.14 -15.19 -10.57
N GLY A 68 3.13 -14.83 -9.77
CA GLY A 68 2.28 -15.78 -9.05
C GLY A 68 2.07 -15.42 -7.58
N TRP A 69 1.63 -16.40 -6.79
CA TRP A 69 1.46 -16.30 -5.34
C TRP A 69 2.30 -17.37 -4.64
N THR A 70 2.62 -17.15 -3.37
CA THR A 70 3.46 -18.05 -2.56
C THR A 70 2.69 -18.46 -1.31
N ALA A 71 2.97 -19.66 -0.80
CA ALA A 71 2.44 -20.13 0.47
C ALA A 71 3.50 -20.98 1.16
N THR A 72 3.50 -20.97 2.49
CA THR A 72 4.41 -21.75 3.33
C THR A 72 3.67 -22.82 4.14
N LYS A 73 2.34 -22.73 4.20
CA LYS A 73 1.48 -23.65 4.92
C LYS A 73 0.22 -23.97 4.13
N ILE A 74 -0.29 -25.17 4.32
CA ILE A 74 -1.57 -25.64 3.83
C ILE A 74 -2.37 -26.22 4.98
N ASN A 75 -3.62 -25.77 5.14
CA ASN A 75 -4.53 -26.37 6.11
C ASN A 75 -5.75 -26.97 5.41
N ALA A 76 -6.22 -28.07 5.97
CA ALA A 76 -7.54 -28.61 5.69
C ALA A 76 -8.56 -27.99 6.64
N ILE A 77 -9.68 -27.55 6.08
CA ILE A 77 -10.82 -26.99 6.81
C ILE A 77 -11.96 -28.00 6.74
N VAL A 78 -12.30 -28.60 7.87
CA VAL A 78 -13.20 -29.76 7.95
C VAL A 78 -14.34 -29.51 8.91
N GLN A 79 -15.55 -29.95 8.54
CA GLN A 79 -16.66 -30.03 9.48
C GLN A 79 -17.42 -31.34 9.31
N VAL A 80 -17.82 -31.93 10.43
CA VAL A 80 -18.61 -33.16 10.47
C VAL A 80 -19.97 -32.82 11.07
N VAL A 81 -21.03 -33.18 10.36
CA VAL A 81 -22.42 -32.93 10.76
C VAL A 81 -23.18 -34.25 10.80
N ASP A 82 -24.07 -34.42 11.78
CA ASP A 82 -24.94 -35.59 11.84
C ASP A 82 -26.04 -35.52 10.78
N GLY A 83 -26.33 -36.66 10.15
CA GLY A 83 -27.33 -36.78 9.08
C GLY A 83 -26.73 -36.89 7.68
N THR A 84 -27.60 -37.14 6.70
CA THR A 84 -27.30 -37.25 5.26
C THR A 84 -28.41 -36.58 4.45
N GLY A 85 -28.17 -36.36 3.16
CA GLY A 85 -29.10 -35.74 2.23
C GLY A 85 -28.81 -34.27 1.92
N SER A 86 -29.53 -33.72 0.95
CA SER A 86 -29.30 -32.37 0.39
C SER A 86 -29.58 -31.23 1.37
N THR A 87 -30.36 -31.47 2.42
CA THR A 87 -30.71 -30.47 3.45
C THR A 87 -29.65 -30.30 4.52
N VAL A 88 -28.69 -31.23 4.63
CA VAL A 88 -27.61 -31.13 5.61
C VAL A 88 -26.65 -30.03 5.16
N THR A 89 -26.49 -29.02 6.02
CA THR A 89 -25.60 -27.88 5.87
C THR A 89 -24.58 -27.84 7.00
N ALA A 90 -23.43 -27.22 6.77
CA ALA A 90 -22.39 -27.01 7.78
C ALA A 90 -22.58 -25.65 8.48
N PRO A 91 -22.98 -25.60 9.77
CA PRO A 91 -23.00 -24.36 10.54
C PRO A 91 -21.63 -23.70 10.59
N SER A 92 -21.55 -22.39 10.36
CA SER A 92 -20.29 -21.63 10.23
C SER A 92 -19.37 -21.68 11.46
N GLN A 93 -19.90 -22.00 12.65
CA GLN A 93 -19.16 -21.92 13.91
C GLN A 93 -18.32 -23.16 14.25
N PHE A 94 -18.50 -24.27 13.54
CA PHE A 94 -17.93 -25.56 13.93
C PHE A 94 -16.90 -26.12 12.94
N TRP A 95 -16.45 -25.31 11.98
CA TRP A 95 -15.35 -25.67 11.11
C TRP A 95 -14.05 -25.82 11.89
N LYS A 96 -13.27 -26.84 11.58
CA LYS A 96 -11.97 -27.14 12.20
C LYS A 96 -10.84 -26.84 11.24
N LYS A 97 -9.81 -26.13 11.71
CA LYS A 97 -8.57 -25.85 10.94
C LYS A 97 -7.50 -26.87 11.33
N ILE A 98 -7.04 -27.65 10.36
CA ILE A 98 -6.05 -28.73 10.56
C ILE A 98 -4.83 -28.43 9.69
N ASP A 99 -3.69 -28.15 10.29
CA ASP A 99 -2.43 -27.98 9.57
C ASP A 99 -1.95 -29.35 9.04
N VAL A 100 -1.82 -29.46 7.73
CA VAL A 100 -1.39 -30.68 7.02
C VAL A 100 -0.08 -30.46 6.26
N THR A 101 0.61 -29.34 6.50
CA THR A 101 1.86 -28.95 5.83
C THR A 101 2.96 -29.99 6.03
N ASN A 102 3.00 -30.64 7.20
CA ASN A 102 3.98 -31.67 7.52
C ASN A 102 3.85 -32.96 6.71
N GLN A 103 2.77 -33.12 5.94
CA GLN A 103 2.55 -34.28 5.07
C GLN A 103 3.10 -34.08 3.66
N LEU A 104 3.51 -32.86 3.31
CA LEU A 104 4.05 -32.53 1.99
C LEU A 104 5.31 -33.33 1.69
N VAL A 105 5.31 -34.01 0.54
CA VAL A 105 6.47 -34.74 0.02
C VAL A 105 7.55 -33.75 -0.44
N ASP A 106 8.82 -34.01 -0.09
CA ASP A 106 9.98 -33.22 -0.49
C ASP A 106 9.90 -31.72 -0.08
N HIS A 107 9.23 -31.42 1.05
CA HIS A 107 9.06 -30.05 1.55
C HIS A 107 9.76 -29.82 2.90
N THR A 108 10.44 -28.68 3.02
CA THR A 108 11.04 -28.21 4.28
C THR A 108 10.10 -27.23 4.94
N VAL A 109 9.73 -27.48 6.20
CA VAL A 109 8.84 -26.61 6.99
C VAL A 109 9.36 -25.17 6.99
N GLY A 110 8.49 -24.22 6.63
CA GLY A 110 8.79 -22.79 6.56
C GLY A 110 9.36 -22.32 5.22
N ALA A 111 9.73 -23.24 4.32
CA ALA A 111 10.04 -22.89 2.94
C ALA A 111 8.74 -22.64 2.14
N ALA A 112 8.87 -22.08 0.93
CA ALA A 112 7.76 -21.99 0.01
C ALA A 112 7.30 -23.40 -0.43
N ILE A 113 5.99 -23.60 -0.48
CA ILE A 113 5.37 -24.82 -1.00
C ILE A 113 5.54 -24.83 -2.51
N THR A 114 6.08 -25.93 -3.04
CA THR A 114 6.22 -26.13 -4.49
C THR A 114 4.96 -26.80 -5.05
N LYS A 115 4.61 -26.50 -6.30
CA LYS A 115 3.52 -27.20 -7.01
C LYS A 115 3.70 -28.73 -6.98
N ASN A 116 4.91 -29.21 -7.22
CA ASN A 116 5.23 -30.63 -7.25
C ASN A 116 5.01 -31.31 -5.88
N SER A 117 5.31 -30.63 -4.77
CA SER A 117 5.08 -31.17 -3.43
C SER A 117 3.58 -31.39 -3.15
N LEU A 118 2.71 -30.47 -3.57
CA LEU A 118 1.26 -30.59 -3.41
C LEU A 118 0.67 -31.73 -4.25
N GLU A 119 1.04 -31.80 -5.53
CA GLU A 119 0.46 -32.75 -6.49
C GLU A 119 0.89 -34.21 -6.23
N ARG A 120 2.01 -34.42 -5.54
CA ARG A 120 2.50 -35.74 -5.14
C ARG A 120 2.03 -36.19 -3.76
N THR A 121 1.36 -35.31 -3.00
CA THR A 121 0.93 -35.59 -1.62
C THR A 121 -0.53 -36.02 -1.58
N VAL A 122 -0.79 -37.15 -0.94
CA VAL A 122 -2.14 -37.53 -0.49
C VAL A 122 -2.27 -37.15 0.97
N PHE A 123 -3.06 -36.11 1.24
CA PHE A 123 -3.29 -35.62 2.57
C PHE A 123 -4.27 -36.52 3.30
N LYS A 124 -3.93 -36.85 4.53
CA LYS A 124 -4.67 -37.74 5.41
C LYS A 124 -5.11 -36.98 6.66
N ILE A 125 -6.39 -37.08 6.99
CA ILE A 125 -6.99 -36.48 8.18
C ILE A 125 -7.67 -37.59 8.99
N THR A 126 -7.22 -37.75 10.23
CA THR A 126 -7.77 -38.71 11.19
C THR A 126 -8.94 -38.09 11.97
N SER A 127 -9.84 -38.94 12.48
CA SER A 127 -10.91 -38.48 13.38
C SER A 127 -10.38 -37.84 14.67
N ALA A 128 -9.22 -38.27 15.16
CA ALA A 128 -8.56 -37.65 16.32
C ALA A 128 -8.19 -36.19 16.04
N GLN A 129 -7.58 -35.91 14.88
CA GLN A 129 -7.22 -34.55 14.49
C GLN A 129 -8.45 -33.63 14.39
N ILE A 130 -9.57 -34.11 13.84
CA ILE A 130 -10.82 -33.32 13.75
C ILE A 130 -11.30 -32.90 15.14
N ASN A 131 -11.24 -33.80 16.12
CA ASN A 131 -11.72 -33.53 17.48
C ASN A 131 -10.80 -32.58 18.26
N THR A 132 -9.48 -32.67 18.06
CA THR A 132 -8.50 -31.88 18.81
C THR A 132 -8.15 -30.54 18.17
N SER A 133 -8.41 -30.38 16.87
CA SER A 133 -8.01 -29.18 16.14
C SER A 133 -8.81 -27.93 16.55
N PRO A 134 -8.21 -26.73 16.44
CA PRO A 134 -8.87 -25.47 16.75
C PRO A 134 -10.03 -25.19 15.79
N ILE A 135 -10.96 -24.35 16.24
CA ILE A 135 -12.02 -23.82 15.38
C ILE A 135 -11.40 -22.88 14.35
N TYR A 136 -11.83 -23.00 13.11
CA TYR A 136 -11.51 -22.06 12.05
C TYR A 136 -12.37 -20.80 12.22
N ASN A 137 -11.71 -19.63 12.36
CA ASN A 137 -12.37 -18.33 12.41
C ASN A 137 -11.75 -17.39 11.37
N LEU A 138 -12.46 -16.30 11.10
CA LEU A 138 -12.07 -15.25 10.14
C LEU A 138 -11.79 -13.92 10.85
N ASP A 139 -11.49 -13.96 12.15
CA ASP A 139 -11.34 -12.75 12.97
C ASP A 139 -10.22 -11.84 12.45
N TYR A 140 -9.21 -12.44 11.81
CA TYR A 140 -8.09 -11.74 11.15
C TYR A 140 -8.50 -10.84 9.99
N LEU A 141 -9.67 -11.06 9.37
CA LEU A 141 -10.19 -10.18 8.33
C LEU A 141 -10.81 -8.90 8.90
N ASN A 142 -11.06 -8.85 10.21
CA ASN A 142 -11.64 -7.70 10.90
C ASN A 142 -12.91 -7.15 10.23
N ILE A 143 -13.77 -8.05 9.77
CA ILE A 143 -15.04 -7.73 9.10
C ILE A 143 -16.05 -7.25 10.15
N PRO A 144 -16.93 -6.28 9.83
CA PRO A 144 -18.00 -5.86 10.73
C PRO A 144 -18.88 -7.05 11.13
N SER A 145 -19.06 -7.21 12.44
CA SER A 145 -19.98 -8.17 13.05
C SER A 145 -21.42 -7.64 13.07
N SER A 146 -21.59 -6.33 12.95
CA SER A 146 -22.86 -5.62 12.79
C SER A 146 -22.69 -4.44 11.85
N LEU A 147 -23.51 -4.39 10.78
CA LEU A 147 -23.53 -3.29 9.80
C LEU A 147 -23.88 -1.92 10.42
N SER A 148 -24.49 -1.89 11.60
CA SER A 148 -24.90 -0.65 12.28
C SER A 148 -23.98 -0.24 13.44
N GLY A 149 -23.20 -1.19 13.98
CA GLY A 149 -22.35 -0.96 15.16
C GLY A 149 -20.87 -0.80 14.84
N ASP A 150 -20.41 -1.36 13.73
CA ASP A 150 -18.99 -1.39 13.34
C ASP A 150 -18.70 -0.37 12.22
N THR A 151 -18.96 0.92 12.44
CA THR A 151 -18.83 1.98 11.40
C THR A 151 -17.40 2.23 10.89
N ASN A 152 -16.40 1.60 11.54
CA ASN A 152 -14.99 1.77 11.21
C ASN A 152 -14.37 0.50 10.57
N LYS A 153 -15.20 -0.47 10.18
CA LYS A 153 -14.77 -1.69 9.49
C LYS A 153 -15.46 -1.77 8.12
N LEU A 154 -14.78 -2.31 7.13
CA LEU A 154 -15.33 -2.54 5.80
C LEU A 154 -15.91 -3.95 5.71
N GLY A 155 -17.18 -4.05 5.31
CA GLY A 155 -17.82 -5.31 4.94
C GLY A 155 -17.47 -5.77 3.53
N PHE A 156 -17.80 -7.02 3.21
CA PHE A 156 -17.72 -7.52 1.84
C PHE A 156 -18.61 -6.68 0.91
N GLY A 157 -18.03 -6.13 -0.15
CA GLY A 157 -18.75 -5.29 -1.12
C GLY A 157 -18.80 -3.81 -0.76
N GLU A 158 -18.24 -3.40 0.38
CA GLU A 158 -18.02 -1.99 0.73
C GLU A 158 -16.68 -1.47 0.17
N GLU A 159 -15.90 -2.30 -0.54
CA GLU A 159 -14.66 -1.86 -1.18
C GLU A 159 -14.97 -1.08 -2.47
N VAL A 160 -14.73 0.24 -2.44
CA VAL A 160 -14.66 1.06 -3.66
C VAL A 160 -13.19 1.18 -4.08
N PHE A 161 -12.80 0.43 -5.10
CA PHE A 161 -11.48 0.56 -5.69
C PHE A 161 -11.45 1.76 -6.65
N PHE A 162 -10.52 2.69 -6.42
CA PHE A 162 -10.21 3.72 -7.40
C PHE A 162 -9.25 3.15 -8.44
N PHE A 163 -9.75 2.85 -9.64
CA PHE A 163 -8.94 2.45 -10.77
C PHE A 163 -8.48 3.68 -11.55
N GLY A 164 -7.29 4.18 -11.25
CA GLY A 164 -6.73 5.33 -11.95
C GLY A 164 -5.40 5.79 -11.37
N ASN A 165 -4.74 6.68 -12.08
CA ASN A 165 -3.55 7.36 -11.59
C ASN A 165 -3.96 8.66 -10.90
N VAL A 166 -3.54 8.87 -9.65
CA VAL A 166 -3.64 10.17 -9.00
C VAL A 166 -2.40 10.97 -9.34
N LYS A 167 -2.56 12.05 -10.11
CA LYS A 167 -1.49 13.03 -10.33
C LYS A 167 -1.76 14.23 -9.42
N THR A 168 -0.82 14.52 -8.53
CA THR A 168 -0.82 15.74 -7.73
C THR A 168 0.13 16.75 -8.34
N ASP A 169 -0.15 18.03 -8.14
CA ASP A 169 0.73 19.13 -8.53
C ASP A 169 0.86 20.12 -7.36
N ILE A 170 1.95 20.86 -7.31
CA ILE A 170 2.17 21.87 -6.27
C ILE A 170 1.45 23.14 -6.69
N GLY A 171 0.35 23.46 -6.01
CA GLY A 171 -0.28 24.77 -6.11
C GLY A 171 0.35 25.73 -5.10
N ALA A 172 1.07 26.74 -5.57
CA ALA A 172 1.55 27.85 -4.74
C ALA A 172 0.89 29.16 -5.20
N THR A 173 0.29 29.89 -4.27
CA THR A 173 -0.17 31.27 -4.50
C THR A 173 0.97 32.20 -4.12
N VAL A 174 1.59 32.84 -5.10
CA VAL A 174 2.71 33.77 -4.88
C VAL A 174 2.14 35.16 -4.56
N TYR A 175 2.61 35.79 -3.49
CA TYR A 175 2.30 37.18 -3.19
C TYR A 175 3.53 38.04 -3.51
N THR A 176 3.31 39.15 -4.20
CA THR A 176 4.38 40.11 -4.51
C THR A 176 4.06 41.47 -3.89
N THR A 177 5.07 42.11 -3.32
CA THR A 177 5.00 43.50 -2.88
C THR A 177 5.85 44.38 -3.79
N ASP A 178 5.22 45.37 -4.40
CA ASP A 178 5.87 46.31 -5.30
C ASP A 178 6.05 47.68 -4.63
N ILE A 179 7.31 48.11 -4.49
CA ILE A 179 7.68 49.41 -3.92
C ILE A 179 8.10 50.33 -5.06
N ALA A 180 7.35 51.40 -5.28
CA ALA A 180 7.64 52.39 -6.33
C ALA A 180 8.61 53.45 -5.83
N ILE A 181 9.79 53.53 -6.44
CA ILE A 181 10.83 54.51 -6.13
C ILE A 181 10.80 55.58 -7.20
N GLN A 182 10.46 56.79 -6.79
CA GLN A 182 10.35 57.93 -7.68
C GLN A 182 11.70 58.63 -7.79
N LEU A 183 12.07 58.99 -9.01
CA LEU A 183 13.26 59.76 -9.34
C LEU A 183 12.81 61.06 -10.01
N PRO A 184 12.58 62.12 -9.21
CA PRO A 184 12.08 63.40 -9.71
C PRO A 184 13.01 64.09 -10.70
N LEU A 185 12.44 65.07 -11.40
CA LEU A 185 13.19 66.02 -12.23
C LEU A 185 14.17 66.81 -11.34
N GLY A 186 15.36 67.10 -11.85
CA GLY A 186 16.36 67.88 -11.10
C GLY A 186 17.06 67.14 -9.94
N GLU A 187 16.54 66.02 -9.45
CA GLU A 187 17.16 65.20 -8.40
C GLU A 187 18.02 64.05 -8.95
N TYR A 188 18.96 63.56 -8.12
CA TYR A 188 19.84 62.40 -8.41
C TYR A 188 20.68 62.54 -9.69
N ASN A 189 21.06 63.76 -10.07
CA ASN A 189 21.88 64.04 -11.27
C ASN A 189 23.38 64.22 -10.98
N SER A 190 23.82 63.88 -9.77
CA SER A 190 25.20 63.93 -9.31
C SER A 190 25.54 62.66 -8.54
N THR A 191 26.83 62.30 -8.46
CA THR A 191 27.31 61.13 -7.71
C THR A 191 28.38 61.54 -6.70
N THR A 192 28.48 60.78 -5.61
CA THR A 192 29.56 60.88 -4.63
C THR A 192 30.84 60.14 -5.05
N ASN A 193 30.83 59.47 -6.22
CA ASN A 193 32.01 58.81 -6.75
C ASN A 193 33.15 59.83 -7.02
N PRO A 194 34.31 59.72 -6.34
CA PRO A 194 35.41 60.69 -6.47
C PRO A 194 36.01 60.79 -7.88
N THR A 195 35.78 59.80 -8.75
CA THR A 195 36.30 59.80 -10.13
C THR A 195 35.36 60.48 -11.13
N TRP A 196 34.22 61.01 -10.68
CA TRP A 196 33.28 61.71 -11.57
C TRP A 196 33.77 63.12 -11.88
N ASP A 197 33.67 63.51 -13.15
CA ASP A 197 34.15 64.78 -13.70
C ASP A 197 33.21 65.98 -13.45
N GLY A 198 32.05 65.74 -12.83
CA GLY A 198 31.02 66.75 -12.58
C GLY A 198 30.18 67.12 -13.81
N VAL A 199 30.45 66.51 -14.97
CA VAL A 199 29.84 66.89 -16.27
C VAL A 199 29.19 65.69 -16.96
N SER A 200 29.80 64.52 -16.84
CA SER A 200 29.31 63.27 -17.44
C SER A 200 27.98 62.84 -16.83
N SER A 201 27.12 62.19 -17.63
CA SER A 201 25.84 61.67 -17.15
C SER A 201 26.03 60.63 -16.06
N VAL A 202 25.16 60.66 -15.03
CA VAL A 202 25.15 59.68 -13.96
C VAL A 202 24.19 58.53 -14.26
N TYR A 203 24.51 57.35 -13.73
CA TYR A 203 23.75 56.12 -13.95
C TYR A 203 23.39 55.47 -12.61
N ILE A 204 22.19 54.91 -12.54
CA ILE A 204 21.71 54.16 -11.39
C ILE A 204 21.94 52.68 -11.67
N SER A 205 22.80 52.05 -10.87
CA SER A 205 23.13 50.62 -10.99
C SER A 205 22.43 49.75 -9.95
N GLU A 206 22.00 50.33 -8.84
CA GLU A 206 21.50 49.62 -7.68
C GLU A 206 20.53 50.49 -6.89
N VAL A 207 19.63 49.83 -6.17
CA VAL A 207 18.67 50.43 -5.24
C VAL A 207 18.80 49.70 -3.90
N GLY A 208 19.04 50.44 -2.82
CA GLY A 208 18.99 49.94 -1.45
C GLY A 208 17.75 50.48 -0.71
N LEU A 209 17.03 49.60 -0.02
CA LEU A 209 15.95 49.96 0.91
C LEU A 209 16.51 49.93 2.33
N PHE A 210 16.31 51.00 3.08
CA PHE A 210 16.80 51.16 4.45
C PHE A 210 15.64 51.29 5.44
N ASN A 211 15.84 50.86 6.68
CA ASN A 211 14.90 51.15 7.77
C ASN A 211 15.13 52.55 8.36
N ASP A 212 14.29 52.95 9.32
CA ASP A 212 14.38 54.25 10.00
C ASP A 212 15.69 54.46 10.77
N ASN A 213 16.41 53.39 11.09
CA ASN A 213 17.73 53.42 11.74
C ASN A 213 18.90 53.47 10.73
N ASN A 214 18.62 53.66 9.43
CA ASN A 214 19.59 53.60 8.33
C ASN A 214 20.30 52.24 8.15
N GLU A 215 19.65 51.14 8.54
CA GLU A 215 20.14 49.79 8.29
C GLU A 215 19.57 49.27 6.95
N LEU A 216 20.43 48.68 6.11
CA LEU A 216 20.04 48.14 4.81
C LEU A 216 19.16 46.90 4.98
N LEU A 217 17.93 46.96 4.47
CA LEU A 217 16.96 45.86 4.51
C LEU A 217 16.98 45.02 3.23
N ALA A 218 17.08 45.66 2.07
CA ALA A 218 17.05 44.97 0.78
C ALA A 218 17.86 45.74 -0.26
N VAL A 219 18.40 45.01 -1.23
CA VAL A 219 19.20 45.57 -2.32
C VAL A 219 18.80 44.93 -3.65
N GLY A 220 18.60 45.76 -4.65
CA GLY A 220 18.19 45.36 -5.99
C GLY A 220 19.17 45.94 -7.00
N LYS A 221 19.75 45.06 -7.82
CA LYS A 221 20.75 45.44 -8.81
C LYS A 221 20.18 45.34 -10.21
N PHE A 222 20.45 46.33 -11.04
CA PHE A 222 20.07 46.29 -12.45
C PHE A 222 21.09 45.49 -13.26
N ASN A 223 20.58 44.71 -14.23
CA ASN A 223 21.43 44.06 -15.23
C ASN A 223 22.15 45.09 -16.11
N TYR A 224 21.52 46.26 -16.33
CA TYR A 224 22.09 47.38 -17.07
C TYR A 224 21.81 48.69 -16.32
N PRO A 225 22.83 49.52 -16.05
CA PRO A 225 22.63 50.79 -15.36
C PRO A 225 21.69 51.72 -16.13
N VAL A 226 20.79 52.39 -15.40
CA VAL A 226 19.80 53.31 -15.98
C VAL A 226 20.34 54.74 -15.93
N GLN A 227 20.47 55.38 -17.09
CA GLN A 227 20.91 56.78 -17.16
C GLN A 227 19.87 57.72 -16.53
N LYS A 228 20.32 58.59 -15.63
CA LYS A 228 19.51 59.67 -15.05
C LYS A 228 19.85 61.00 -15.73
N ASP A 229 18.80 61.77 -16.00
CA ASP A 229 18.85 63.08 -16.64
C ASP A 229 17.94 64.03 -15.86
N SER A 230 18.35 65.30 -15.78
CA SER A 230 17.61 66.43 -15.23
C SER A 230 16.24 66.64 -15.89
N THR A 231 16.08 66.24 -17.16
CA THR A 231 14.86 66.46 -17.94
C THR A 231 13.86 65.31 -17.89
N LYS A 232 14.20 64.18 -17.24
CA LYS A 232 13.38 62.97 -17.24
C LYS A 232 12.97 62.55 -15.83
N PHE A 233 11.67 62.49 -15.60
CA PHE A 233 11.09 61.79 -14.45
C PHE A 233 11.15 60.28 -14.71
N ARG A 234 11.56 59.51 -13.72
CA ARG A 234 11.58 58.05 -13.80
C ARG A 234 10.99 57.43 -12.54
N THR A 235 10.40 56.26 -12.69
CA THR A 235 9.99 55.43 -11.55
C THR A 235 10.63 54.07 -11.72
N ILE A 236 11.27 53.59 -10.66
CA ILE A 236 11.80 52.24 -10.54
C ILE A 236 10.83 51.45 -9.68
N LEU A 237 10.43 50.27 -10.14
CA LEU A 237 9.65 49.34 -9.34
C LEU A 237 10.57 48.31 -8.71
N PHE A 238 10.52 48.19 -7.39
CA PHE A 238 11.23 47.17 -6.63
C PHE A 238 10.22 46.12 -6.16
N SER A 239 10.27 44.93 -6.77
CA SER A 239 9.34 43.83 -6.47
C SER A 239 10.00 42.82 -5.52
N LEU A 240 9.29 42.45 -4.46
CA LEU A 240 9.65 41.40 -3.51
C LEU A 240 8.64 40.25 -3.62
N ASP A 241 9.12 39.02 -3.79
CA ASP A 241 8.33 37.79 -3.71
C ASP A 241 8.48 37.13 -2.33
N PHE A 242 7.38 36.56 -1.81
CA PHE A 242 7.38 35.72 -0.60
C PHE A 242 6.22 34.72 -0.58
#